data_AF-A0A560M064-F1
#
_entry.id   AF-A0A560M064-F1
#
_cell.length_a   1.000
_cell.length_b   1.000
_cell.length_c   1.000
_cell.angle_alpha   90.00
_cell.angle_beta   90.00
_cell.angle_gamma   90.00
#
_symmetry.space_group_name_H-M   'P 1'
#
loop_
_entity.id
_entity.type
_entity.pdbx_description
1 polymer ?
#
loop_
_entity_poly.entity_id
_entity_poly.type
_entity_poly.pdbx_seq_one_letter_code
_entity_poly.pdbx_strand_id
1 'polypeptide(L)'
;MSWQPSTDPELGDPKTCDALDLIIVPRTRDLGDGFAVRRALPHGKRQMVGPFIFFDHFGPVQYLAGKGMDVRPHPHIGLATVTYLFDGSIMHRDSEGNIQEIQPGAMNLMTAGRGIAHSERTPDVQRRDGQKMLGLQSWIALPEGKEEIAPSFQHYGAGDLPMISERDFTARIIAGSAFGISSPVSMVSPWFYTEVTANAGTSVPLDPDHEERAIYLVDGEVEIAGDRHEGPRLLIFRPGDRITVKTLRPTRMMFLGGDALEGPRHIWWNFVSSSKERIEQAKQDWKTGRFAQVPHEHEFIPLPE
;
A
#
# COMPACT_ATOMS: atom_id res chain seq x y z
N MET A 1 14.81 -17.83 -0.24
CA MET A 1 14.05 -19.09 -0.51
C MET A 1 12.61 -18.75 -0.21
N SER A 2 11.87 -18.35 -1.25
CA SER A 2 10.46 -17.96 -1.13
C SER A 2 9.66 -19.07 -0.45
N TRP A 3 8.79 -18.69 0.48
CA TRP A 3 7.86 -19.60 1.13
C TRP A 3 6.75 -20.07 0.16
N GLN A 4 6.66 -19.49 -1.03
CA GLN A 4 5.77 -19.94 -2.10
C GLN A 4 6.56 -20.72 -3.16
N PRO A 5 6.37 -22.04 -3.29
CA PRO A 5 7.01 -22.80 -4.36
C PRO A 5 6.46 -22.36 -5.72
N SER A 6 7.33 -21.95 -6.64
CA SER A 6 6.99 -21.88 -8.06
C SER A 6 7.07 -23.29 -8.66
N THR A 7 6.06 -23.68 -9.42
CA THR A 7 6.10 -24.93 -10.20
C THR A 7 6.66 -24.64 -11.59
N ASP A 8 7.51 -25.54 -12.09
CA ASP A 8 8.00 -25.46 -13.46
C ASP A 8 6.84 -25.62 -14.46
N PRO A 9 6.89 -24.99 -15.65
CA PRO A 9 5.85 -25.13 -16.65
C PRO A 9 5.72 -26.58 -17.13
N GLU A 10 4.48 -27.06 -17.28
CA GLU A 10 4.18 -28.40 -17.76
C GLU A 10 3.95 -28.38 -19.27
N LEU A 11 4.74 -29.17 -20.01
CA LEU A 11 4.63 -29.25 -21.46
C LEU A 11 3.21 -29.66 -21.88
N GLY A 12 2.53 -28.81 -22.64
CA GLY A 12 1.20 -29.07 -23.17
C GLY A 12 0.05 -28.52 -22.33
N ASP A 13 0.30 -27.94 -21.15
CA ASP A 13 -0.69 -27.16 -20.40
C ASP A 13 -0.46 -25.65 -20.59
N PRO A 14 -1.27 -24.96 -21.41
CA PRO A 14 -1.12 -23.53 -21.65
C PRO A 14 -1.23 -22.70 -20.37
N LYS A 15 -1.95 -23.17 -19.35
CA LYS A 15 -2.12 -22.44 -18.09
C LYS A 15 -0.84 -22.34 -17.28
N THR A 16 0.10 -23.24 -17.48
CA THR A 16 1.40 -23.20 -16.79
C THR A 16 2.33 -22.13 -17.38
N CYS A 17 1.97 -21.57 -18.54
CA CYS A 17 2.64 -20.42 -19.15
C CYS A 17 1.94 -19.08 -18.88
N ASP A 18 0.81 -19.07 -18.13
CA ASP A 18 0.13 -17.81 -17.79
C ASP A 18 1.06 -16.87 -17.01
N ALA A 19 1.09 -15.60 -17.40
CA ALA A 19 1.86 -14.56 -16.73
C ALA A 19 1.33 -14.24 -15.31
N LEU A 20 0.03 -14.43 -15.11
CA LEU A 20 -0.67 -14.10 -13.88
C LEU A 20 -0.89 -15.32 -13.00
N ASP A 21 -0.59 -15.18 -11.72
CA ASP A 21 -0.95 -16.14 -10.68
C ASP A 21 -2.37 -15.91 -10.17
N LEU A 22 -2.71 -14.64 -9.88
CA LEU A 22 -4.00 -14.29 -9.30
C LEU A 22 -4.46 -12.89 -9.71
N ILE A 23 -5.75 -12.76 -10.01
CA ILE A 23 -6.44 -11.48 -10.20
C ILE A 23 -7.37 -11.26 -9.01
N ILE A 24 -7.26 -10.11 -8.37
CA ILE A 24 -8.15 -9.69 -7.28
C ILE A 24 -8.91 -8.44 -7.72
N VAL A 25 -10.24 -8.56 -7.75
CA VAL A 25 -11.15 -7.41 -7.86
C VAL A 25 -11.43 -6.90 -6.43
N PRO A 26 -10.97 -5.70 -6.06
CA PRO A 26 -11.09 -5.17 -4.71
C PRO A 26 -12.55 -5.04 -4.30
N ARG A 27 -12.83 -5.36 -3.02
CA ARG A 27 -14.18 -5.19 -2.46
C ARG A 27 -14.29 -3.86 -1.76
N THR A 28 -15.40 -3.16 -1.96
CA THR A 28 -15.71 -1.95 -1.19
C THR A 28 -15.94 -2.30 0.28
N ARG A 29 -15.32 -1.56 1.18
CA ARG A 29 -15.54 -1.60 2.63
C ARG A 29 -15.80 -0.18 3.12
N ASP A 30 -16.75 -0.03 4.03
CA ASP A 30 -16.98 1.22 4.75
C ASP A 30 -16.11 1.22 6.01
N LEU A 31 -15.31 2.27 6.20
CA LEU A 31 -14.47 2.46 7.39
C LEU A 31 -15.13 3.37 8.44
N GLY A 32 -16.37 3.81 8.20
CA GLY A 32 -17.11 4.74 9.06
C GLY A 32 -17.21 6.13 8.43
N ASP A 33 -18.20 6.90 8.89
CA ASP A 33 -18.42 8.32 8.53
C ASP A 33 -18.48 8.62 7.02
N GLY A 34 -18.90 7.62 6.22
CA GLY A 34 -19.01 7.73 4.77
C GLY A 34 -17.68 7.57 4.02
N PHE A 35 -16.63 7.09 4.67
CA PHE A 35 -15.35 6.80 4.05
C PHE A 35 -15.29 5.35 3.54
N ALA A 36 -15.57 5.17 2.25
CA ALA A 36 -15.49 3.89 1.58
C ALA A 36 -14.14 3.69 0.89
N VAL A 37 -13.58 2.49 1.06
CA VAL A 37 -12.30 2.07 0.47
C VAL A 37 -12.48 0.77 -0.32
N ARG A 38 -11.64 0.56 -1.33
CA ARG A 38 -11.57 -0.69 -2.10
C ARG A 38 -10.38 -1.51 -1.61
N ARG A 39 -10.64 -2.62 -0.92
CA ARG A 39 -9.60 -3.49 -0.33
C ARG A 39 -9.16 -4.58 -1.28
N ALA A 40 -7.89 -4.55 -1.67
CA ALA A 40 -7.24 -5.58 -2.49
C ALA A 40 -6.52 -6.63 -1.64
N LEU A 41 -5.87 -6.21 -0.54
CA LEU A 41 -5.19 -7.11 0.41
C LEU A 41 -5.60 -6.78 1.86
N PRO A 42 -5.69 -7.79 2.75
CA PRO A 42 -5.56 -9.23 2.46
C PRO A 42 -6.78 -9.78 1.71
N HIS A 43 -6.57 -10.82 0.89
CA HIS A 43 -7.61 -11.56 0.18
C HIS A 43 -7.58 -13.04 0.57
N GLY A 44 -8.73 -13.74 0.48
CA GLY A 44 -8.84 -15.13 0.99
C GLY A 44 -7.92 -16.16 0.33
N LYS A 45 -7.43 -15.88 -0.89
CA LYS A 45 -6.45 -16.71 -1.61
C LYS A 45 -5.01 -16.18 -1.55
N ARG A 46 -4.81 -14.99 -0.99
CA ARG A 46 -3.55 -14.27 -1.05
C ARG A 46 -3.50 -13.19 0.03
N GLN A 47 -2.69 -13.45 1.04
CA GLN A 47 -2.55 -12.53 2.17
C GLN A 47 -1.57 -11.39 1.86
N MET A 48 -0.47 -11.68 1.15
CA MET A 48 0.59 -10.72 0.87
C MET A 48 1.09 -10.78 -0.57
N VAL A 49 1.74 -9.70 -1.02
CA VAL A 49 2.63 -9.66 -2.20
C VAL A 49 3.95 -9.05 -1.76
N GLY A 50 5.02 -9.84 -1.72
CA GLY A 50 6.24 -9.48 -0.98
C GLY A 50 5.86 -9.16 0.47
N PRO A 51 6.31 -8.04 1.04
CA PRO A 51 5.89 -7.63 2.38
C PRO A 51 4.56 -6.86 2.41
N PHE A 52 3.88 -6.59 1.29
CA PHE A 52 2.59 -5.89 1.29
C PHE A 52 1.48 -6.79 1.83
N ILE A 53 1.04 -6.57 3.06
CA ILE A 53 0.00 -7.38 3.74
C ILE A 53 -1.40 -6.73 3.71
N PHE A 54 -1.46 -5.45 3.38
CA PHE A 54 -2.68 -4.66 3.29
C PHE A 54 -2.57 -3.68 2.14
N PHE A 55 -3.68 -3.49 1.41
CA PHE A 55 -3.74 -2.56 0.29
C PHE A 55 -5.17 -2.07 0.07
N ASP A 56 -5.43 -0.81 0.42
CA ASP A 56 -6.70 -0.12 0.23
C ASP A 56 -6.53 1.02 -0.78
N HIS A 57 -7.50 1.15 -1.67
CA HIS A 57 -7.66 2.29 -2.58
C HIS A 57 -8.88 3.09 -2.16
N PHE A 58 -8.67 4.32 -1.69
CA PHE A 58 -9.74 5.24 -1.33
C PHE A 58 -9.97 6.29 -2.42
N GLY A 59 -11.24 6.69 -2.60
CA GLY A 59 -11.65 7.58 -3.66
C GLY A 59 -11.80 6.91 -5.03
N PRO A 60 -11.99 7.68 -6.12
CA PRO A 60 -12.15 9.13 -6.11
C PRO A 60 -13.44 9.50 -5.36
N VAL A 61 -13.34 10.46 -4.44
CA VAL A 61 -14.47 10.99 -3.69
C VAL A 61 -14.35 12.51 -3.59
N GLN A 62 -15.49 13.21 -3.61
CA GLN A 62 -15.57 14.65 -3.37
C GLN A 62 -16.24 14.88 -2.02
N TYR A 63 -15.50 15.48 -1.09
CA TYR A 63 -16.05 16.02 0.15
C TYR A 63 -16.56 17.43 -0.08
N LEU A 64 -17.77 17.70 0.40
CA LEU A 64 -18.33 19.05 0.46
C LEU A 64 -17.68 19.82 1.62
N ALA A 65 -17.77 21.15 1.56
CA ALA A 65 -17.38 22.03 2.66
C ALA A 65 -18.00 21.58 4.01
N GLY A 66 -17.18 21.58 5.07
CA GLY A 66 -17.52 21.10 6.40
C GLY A 66 -17.47 19.58 6.58
N LYS A 67 -17.22 18.80 5.53
CA LYS A 67 -17.08 17.34 5.58
C LYS A 67 -15.64 16.93 5.26
N GLY A 68 -15.29 15.70 5.63
CA GLY A 68 -13.96 15.16 5.40
C GLY A 68 -13.82 13.75 5.97
N MET A 69 -12.63 13.20 5.76
CA MET A 69 -12.18 11.97 6.40
C MET A 69 -11.72 12.25 7.83
N ASP A 70 -12.10 11.40 8.78
CA ASP A 70 -11.71 11.48 10.20
C ASP A 70 -11.39 10.09 10.76
N VAL A 71 -10.21 9.56 10.43
CA VAL A 71 -9.71 8.33 11.06
C VAL A 71 -9.11 8.69 12.41
N ARG A 72 -9.89 8.46 13.47
CA ARG A 72 -9.52 8.71 14.88
C ARG A 72 -8.28 7.89 15.29
N PRO A 73 -7.60 8.27 16.40
CA PRO A 73 -6.45 7.53 16.91
C PRO A 73 -6.66 6.02 16.99
N HIS A 74 -5.77 5.28 16.35
CA HIS A 74 -5.75 3.82 16.36
C HIS A 74 -4.30 3.32 16.33
N PRO A 75 -4.03 2.13 16.91
CA PRO A 75 -2.69 1.59 17.05
C PRO A 75 -2.30 0.70 15.86
N HIS A 76 -1.00 0.57 15.61
CA HIS A 76 -0.39 -0.45 14.76
C HIS A 76 0.80 -1.11 15.47
N ILE A 77 1.13 -2.36 15.14
CA ILE A 77 2.38 -3.04 15.54
C ILE A 77 2.92 -3.89 14.37
N GLY A 78 4.25 -4.13 14.36
CA GLY A 78 4.92 -5.08 13.46
C GLY A 78 4.79 -4.80 11.97
N LEU A 79 4.42 -3.57 11.61
CA LEU A 79 4.22 -3.13 10.23
C LEU A 79 4.73 -1.69 10.03
N ALA A 80 4.81 -1.27 8.78
CA ALA A 80 4.86 0.13 8.39
C ALA A 80 3.64 0.47 7.52
N THR A 81 3.01 1.62 7.75
CA THR A 81 1.96 2.15 6.88
C THR A 81 2.58 3.05 5.82
N VAL A 82 2.07 2.95 4.59
CA VAL A 82 2.42 3.80 3.46
C VAL A 82 1.14 4.49 2.99
N THR A 83 1.12 5.81 3.09
CA THR A 83 0.06 6.65 2.53
C THR A 83 0.62 7.35 1.29
N TYR A 84 -0.06 7.21 0.15
CA TYR A 84 0.31 7.85 -1.12
C TYR A 84 -0.92 8.49 -1.77
N LEU A 85 -0.82 9.78 -2.11
CA LEU A 85 -1.96 10.56 -2.62
C LEU A 85 -1.82 10.86 -4.10
N PHE A 86 -2.92 10.72 -4.83
CA PHE A 86 -3.09 11.20 -6.19
C PHE A 86 -3.87 12.52 -6.26
N ASP A 87 -4.76 12.76 -5.29
CA ASP A 87 -5.56 13.99 -5.14
C ASP A 87 -5.88 14.19 -3.65
N GLY A 88 -6.11 15.45 -3.26
CA GLY A 88 -6.47 15.83 -1.90
C GLY A 88 -5.32 15.97 -0.92
N SER A 89 -5.67 16.09 0.35
CA SER A 89 -4.73 16.24 1.45
C SER A 89 -5.20 15.53 2.72
N ILE A 90 -4.25 14.95 3.45
CA ILE A 90 -4.47 14.29 4.74
C ILE A 90 -3.48 14.87 5.76
N MET A 91 -3.97 15.21 6.95
CA MET A 91 -3.16 15.53 8.11
C MET A 91 -2.94 14.26 8.94
N HIS A 92 -1.69 13.83 9.04
CA HIS A 92 -1.23 12.76 9.92
C HIS A 92 -0.80 13.33 11.27
N ARG A 93 -1.16 12.66 12.37
CA ARG A 93 -0.60 12.88 13.71
C ARG A 93 -0.33 11.56 14.39
N ASP A 94 0.81 11.41 15.05
CA ASP A 94 1.12 10.18 15.79
C ASP A 94 1.61 10.40 17.23
N SER A 95 1.70 9.29 17.96
CA SER A 95 2.10 9.24 19.36
C SER A 95 3.58 9.56 19.60
N GLU A 96 4.41 9.61 18.54
CA GLU A 96 5.79 10.09 18.61
C GLU A 96 5.88 11.62 18.41
N GLY A 97 4.74 12.28 18.21
CA GLY A 97 4.63 13.73 18.07
C GLY A 97 4.84 14.23 16.64
N ASN A 98 4.88 13.36 15.63
CA ASN A 98 4.93 13.82 14.25
C ASN A 98 3.58 14.40 13.84
N ILE A 99 3.60 15.55 13.16
CA ILE A 99 2.43 16.20 12.57
C ILE A 99 2.82 16.55 11.14
N GLN A 100 2.16 15.92 10.17
CA GLN A 100 2.53 16.06 8.76
C GLN A 100 1.31 16.07 7.85
N GLU A 101 1.16 17.14 7.07
CA GLU A 101 0.21 17.15 5.96
C GLU A 101 0.84 16.44 4.75
N ILE A 102 0.17 15.43 4.20
CA ILE A 102 0.53 14.78 2.94
C ILE A 102 -0.33 15.32 1.80
N GLN A 103 0.31 15.55 0.65
CA GLN A 103 -0.28 16.15 -0.56
C GLN A 103 -0.03 15.25 -1.78
N PRO A 104 -0.64 15.52 -2.95
CA PRO A 104 -0.54 14.64 -4.11
C PRO A 104 0.90 14.43 -4.59
N GLY A 105 1.24 13.19 -4.90
CA GLY A 105 2.57 12.75 -5.31
C GLY A 105 3.56 12.55 -4.17
N ALA A 106 3.19 12.87 -2.92
CA ALA A 106 4.02 12.65 -1.74
C ALA A 106 3.74 11.28 -1.09
N MET A 107 4.69 10.83 -0.27
CA MET A 107 4.59 9.61 0.54
C MET A 107 4.79 9.92 2.02
N ASN A 108 3.94 9.35 2.87
CA ASN A 108 4.22 9.15 4.28
C ASN A 108 4.51 7.67 4.52
N LEU A 109 5.61 7.37 5.21
CA LEU A 109 5.98 6.04 5.67
C LEU A 109 6.10 6.06 7.20
N MET A 110 5.10 5.52 7.89
CA MET A 110 5.11 5.38 9.34
C MET A 110 5.44 3.94 9.71
N THR A 111 6.63 3.70 10.25
CA THR A 111 7.02 2.40 10.79
C THR A 111 6.54 2.28 12.23
N ALA A 112 5.63 1.33 12.49
CA ALA A 112 5.05 1.14 13.82
C ALA A 112 5.99 0.39 14.77
N GLY A 113 6.69 -0.64 14.26
CA GLY A 113 7.56 -1.48 15.08
C GLY A 113 6.84 -2.01 16.32
N ARG A 114 7.43 -1.80 17.50
CA ARG A 114 6.83 -2.23 18.80
C ARG A 114 5.46 -1.62 19.11
N GLY A 115 5.10 -0.51 18.46
CA GLY A 115 3.78 0.08 18.58
C GLY A 115 3.77 1.58 18.42
N ILE A 116 2.84 2.07 17.60
CA ILE A 116 2.54 3.49 17.43
C ILE A 116 1.03 3.67 17.34
N ALA A 117 0.49 4.76 17.88
CA ALA A 117 -0.88 5.18 17.61
C ALA A 117 -0.87 6.42 16.72
N HIS A 118 -1.81 6.51 15.79
CA HIS A 118 -1.91 7.68 14.90
C HIS A 118 -3.35 7.97 14.47
N SER A 119 -3.58 9.20 14.02
CA SER A 119 -4.80 9.66 13.37
C SER A 119 -4.51 10.23 11.99
N GLU A 120 -5.49 10.12 11.09
CA GLU A 120 -5.45 10.67 9.74
C GLU A 120 -6.75 11.42 9.48
N ARG A 121 -6.65 12.73 9.24
CA ARG A 121 -7.83 13.61 9.14
C ARG A 121 -7.73 14.54 7.94
N THR A 122 -8.85 14.98 7.41
CA THR A 122 -8.89 16.13 6.48
C THR A 122 -8.37 17.38 7.19
N PRO A 123 -7.35 18.09 6.65
CA PRO A 123 -6.84 19.32 7.26
C PRO A 123 -7.87 20.46 7.22
N ASP A 124 -7.70 21.46 8.10
CA ASP A 124 -8.74 22.48 8.37
C ASP A 124 -9.12 23.31 7.14
N VAL A 125 -8.13 23.66 6.29
CA VAL A 125 -8.36 24.42 5.06
C VAL A 125 -9.25 23.62 4.10
N GLN A 126 -8.88 22.37 3.84
CA GLN A 126 -9.61 21.45 2.96
C GLN A 126 -10.97 21.06 3.54
N ARG A 127 -11.09 21.00 4.87
CA ARG A 127 -12.39 20.79 5.53
C ARG A 127 -13.32 21.97 5.27
N ARG A 128 -12.83 23.19 5.45
CA ARG A 128 -13.63 24.41 5.25
C ARG A 128 -14.09 24.54 3.79
N ASP A 129 -13.19 24.27 2.85
CA ASP A 129 -13.42 24.57 1.43
C ASP A 129 -13.99 23.35 0.65
N GLY A 130 -13.90 22.16 1.23
CA GLY A 130 -14.13 20.89 0.55
C GLY A 130 -12.88 20.40 -0.17
N GLN A 131 -12.81 19.10 -0.46
CA GLN A 131 -11.69 18.51 -1.19
C GLN A 131 -12.07 17.25 -1.98
N LYS A 132 -11.33 17.02 -3.07
CA LYS A 132 -11.27 15.69 -3.68
C LYS A 132 -10.28 14.85 -2.90
N MET A 133 -10.50 13.54 -2.90
CA MET A 133 -9.58 12.57 -2.31
C MET A 133 -9.46 11.37 -3.23
N LEU A 134 -8.23 11.01 -3.54
CA LEU A 134 -7.88 9.81 -4.29
C LEU A 134 -6.48 9.38 -3.86
N GLY A 135 -6.33 8.16 -3.38
CA GLY A 135 -5.05 7.69 -2.86
C GLY A 135 -5.08 6.24 -2.42
N LEU A 136 -3.95 5.81 -1.88
CA LEU A 136 -3.68 4.44 -1.50
C LEU A 136 -3.16 4.41 -0.07
N GLN A 137 -3.66 3.43 0.69
CA GLN A 137 -3.12 3.03 1.99
C GLN A 137 -2.59 1.61 1.86
N SER A 138 -1.30 1.41 2.12
CA SER A 138 -0.68 0.08 2.09
C SER A 138 0.04 -0.20 3.39
N TRP A 139 0.08 -1.47 3.82
CA TRP A 139 0.91 -1.88 4.96
C TRP A 139 1.99 -2.85 4.52
N ILE A 140 3.21 -2.57 4.97
CA ILE A 140 4.40 -3.38 4.79
C ILE A 140 4.64 -4.13 6.09
N ALA A 141 4.50 -5.45 6.09
CA ALA A 141 4.83 -6.28 7.23
C ALA A 141 6.35 -6.23 7.48
N LEU A 142 6.76 -6.07 8.75
CA LEU A 142 8.18 -6.06 9.11
C LEU A 142 8.73 -7.50 9.16
N PRO A 143 10.00 -7.73 8.75
CA PRO A 143 10.63 -9.04 8.84
C PRO A 143 10.85 -9.46 10.30
N GLU A 144 11.02 -10.77 10.53
CA GLU A 144 11.28 -11.31 11.86
C GLU A 144 12.56 -10.67 12.43
N GLY A 145 12.57 -10.41 13.74
CA GLY A 145 13.66 -9.67 14.40
C GLY A 145 13.64 -8.15 14.18
N LYS A 146 12.74 -7.62 13.33
CA LYS A 146 12.50 -6.18 13.17
C LYS A 146 11.10 -5.74 13.59
N GLU A 147 10.22 -6.66 13.95
CA GLU A 147 8.83 -6.34 14.37
C GLU A 147 8.78 -5.41 15.60
N GLU A 148 9.80 -5.42 16.46
CA GLU A 148 9.85 -4.66 17.72
C GLU A 148 10.81 -3.45 17.68
N ILE A 149 11.24 -3.00 16.50
CA ILE A 149 12.05 -1.77 16.40
C ILE A 149 11.29 -0.55 16.94
N ALA A 150 12.04 0.52 17.23
CA ALA A 150 11.42 1.78 17.62
C ALA A 150 10.53 2.31 16.47
N PRO A 151 9.38 2.93 16.79
CA PRO A 151 8.58 3.58 15.77
C PRO A 151 9.35 4.73 15.10
N SER A 152 9.04 5.01 13.85
CA SER A 152 9.66 6.12 13.10
C SER A 152 8.73 6.61 12.00
N PHE A 153 8.89 7.87 11.59
CA PHE A 153 8.12 8.48 10.53
C PHE A 153 9.05 9.10 9.47
N GLN A 154 8.74 8.89 8.20
CA GLN A 154 9.42 9.50 7.07
C GLN A 154 8.39 10.16 6.14
N HIS A 155 8.64 11.40 5.74
CA HIS A 155 7.87 12.12 4.74
C HIS A 155 8.76 12.45 3.54
N TYR A 156 8.22 12.19 2.35
CA TYR A 156 8.85 12.56 1.08
C TYR A 156 7.82 13.31 0.25
N GLY A 157 8.09 14.58 -0.03
CA GLY A 157 7.28 15.38 -0.94
C GLY A 157 7.39 14.87 -2.38
N ALA A 158 6.50 15.32 -3.25
CA ALA A 158 6.49 14.91 -4.66
C ALA A 158 7.80 15.21 -5.40
N GLY A 159 8.53 16.27 -4.98
CA GLY A 159 9.83 16.64 -5.54
C GLY A 159 11.02 15.85 -4.97
N ASP A 160 10.84 15.16 -3.84
CA ASP A 160 11.88 14.33 -3.22
C ASP A 160 11.93 12.93 -3.84
N LEU A 161 10.84 12.50 -4.48
CA LEU A 161 10.72 11.19 -5.11
C LEU A 161 11.16 11.24 -6.58
N PRO A 162 12.13 10.40 -6.99
CA PRO A 162 12.60 10.37 -8.37
C PRO A 162 11.47 10.07 -9.36
N MET A 163 11.55 10.70 -10.51
CA MET A 163 10.63 10.50 -11.61
C MET A 163 11.39 10.31 -12.92
N ILE A 164 10.95 9.34 -13.70
CA ILE A 164 11.36 9.20 -15.10
C ILE A 164 10.21 9.62 -16.01
N SER A 165 10.59 10.19 -17.14
CA SER A 165 9.67 10.54 -18.22
C SER A 165 10.20 9.92 -19.51
N GLU A 166 9.56 8.83 -19.91
CA GLU A 166 9.75 8.24 -21.22
C GLU A 166 8.77 8.88 -22.22
N ARG A 167 8.90 8.53 -23.50
CA ARG A 167 8.09 9.13 -24.57
C ARG A 167 6.58 9.08 -24.28
N ASP A 168 6.08 7.94 -23.78
CA ASP A 168 4.65 7.66 -23.69
C ASP A 168 4.18 7.19 -22.29
N PHE A 169 5.06 7.24 -21.29
CA PHE A 169 4.72 7.04 -19.88
C PHE A 169 5.65 7.81 -18.95
N THR A 170 5.18 8.10 -17.74
CA THR A 170 6.02 8.54 -16.63
C THR A 170 5.94 7.54 -15.50
N ALA A 171 7.01 7.47 -14.70
CA ALA A 171 7.02 6.66 -13.49
C ALA A 171 7.64 7.42 -12.32
N ARG A 172 6.98 7.44 -11.17
CA ARG A 172 7.50 7.97 -9.91
C ARG A 172 7.91 6.81 -9.02
N ILE A 173 9.21 6.73 -8.71
CA ILE A 173 9.81 5.65 -7.93
C ILE A 173 9.66 6.02 -6.46
N ILE A 174 8.56 5.56 -5.86
CA ILE A 174 8.17 5.92 -4.50
C ILE A 174 9.08 5.22 -3.49
N ALA A 175 9.32 3.93 -3.66
CA ALA A 175 10.22 3.13 -2.82
C ALA A 175 10.93 2.06 -3.65
N GLY A 176 12.08 1.60 -3.15
CA GLY A 176 12.93 0.64 -3.84
C GLY A 176 13.51 1.20 -5.14
N SER A 177 13.63 0.35 -6.15
CA SER A 177 14.20 0.70 -7.44
C SER A 177 13.30 0.21 -8.57
N ALA A 178 13.19 1.00 -9.62
CA ALA A 178 12.52 0.63 -10.86
C ALA A 178 13.11 1.45 -12.02
N PHE A 179 13.15 0.86 -13.23
CA PHE A 179 13.66 1.53 -14.43
C PHE A 179 15.10 2.08 -14.27
N GLY A 180 15.94 1.36 -13.50
CA GLY A 180 17.33 1.75 -13.24
C GLY A 180 17.51 2.92 -12.27
N ILE A 181 16.44 3.45 -11.68
CA ILE A 181 16.46 4.55 -10.71
C ILE A 181 16.05 4.02 -9.32
N SER A 182 16.64 4.59 -8.27
CA SER A 182 16.39 4.20 -6.88
C SER A 182 15.82 5.35 -6.08
N SER A 183 14.80 5.07 -5.26
CA SER A 183 14.21 6.01 -4.31
C SER A 183 15.14 6.26 -3.12
N PRO A 184 15.14 7.47 -2.51
CA PRO A 184 15.89 7.75 -1.28
C PRO A 184 15.25 7.18 -0.01
N VAL A 185 14.09 6.50 -0.13
CA VAL A 185 13.36 5.95 1.01
C VAL A 185 14.19 4.90 1.76
N SER A 186 14.34 5.10 3.07
CA SER A 186 14.99 4.11 3.94
C SER A 186 14.01 3.01 4.33
N MET A 187 14.33 1.76 4.01
CA MET A 187 13.45 0.59 4.18
C MET A 187 14.04 -0.43 5.16
N VAL A 188 13.17 -1.16 5.85
CA VAL A 188 13.56 -2.22 6.80
C VAL A 188 13.79 -3.57 6.10
N SER A 189 13.14 -3.79 4.96
CA SER A 189 13.28 -4.95 4.08
C SER A 189 13.21 -4.49 2.60
N PRO A 190 13.64 -5.32 1.64
CA PRO A 190 13.54 -5.00 0.22
C PRO A 190 12.10 -5.08 -0.31
N TRP A 191 11.58 -3.94 -0.75
CA TRP A 191 10.33 -3.83 -1.49
C TRP A 191 10.41 -2.65 -2.45
N PHE A 192 9.52 -2.63 -3.44
CA PHE A 192 9.42 -1.53 -4.38
C PHE A 192 7.98 -1.07 -4.51
N TYR A 193 7.84 0.21 -4.82
CA TYR A 193 6.55 0.84 -5.04
C TYR A 193 6.71 1.97 -6.03
N THR A 194 5.99 1.92 -7.15
CA THR A 194 6.17 2.87 -8.25
C THR A 194 4.82 3.23 -8.85
N GLU A 195 4.48 4.52 -8.90
CA GLU A 195 3.36 4.99 -9.72
C GLU A 195 3.81 5.02 -11.17
N VAL A 196 3.01 4.46 -12.07
CA VAL A 196 3.17 4.60 -13.52
C VAL A 196 1.91 5.21 -14.12
N THR A 197 2.07 6.26 -14.91
CA THR A 197 1.00 6.77 -15.78
C THR A 197 1.42 6.67 -17.23
N ALA A 198 0.56 6.13 -18.07
CA ALA A 198 0.88 5.82 -19.46
C ALA A 198 -0.27 6.19 -20.40
N ASN A 199 0.08 6.70 -21.58
CA ASN A 199 -0.88 6.94 -22.66
C ASN A 199 -1.42 5.61 -23.21
N ALA A 200 -2.49 5.65 -24.02
CA ALA A 200 -2.96 4.46 -24.71
C ALA A 200 -1.94 3.99 -25.78
N GLY A 201 -1.78 2.68 -25.94
CA GLY A 201 -0.84 2.08 -26.90
C GLY A 201 0.59 1.96 -26.39
N THR A 202 0.87 2.38 -25.15
CA THR A 202 2.19 2.30 -24.54
C THR A 202 2.48 0.89 -24.03
N SER A 203 3.71 0.42 -24.21
CA SER A 203 4.20 -0.81 -23.58
C SER A 203 5.13 -0.45 -22.43
N VAL A 204 4.75 -0.81 -21.21
CA VAL A 204 5.55 -0.58 -20.00
C VAL A 204 6.09 -1.92 -19.49
N PRO A 205 7.41 -2.07 -19.29
CA PRO A 205 7.98 -3.29 -18.73
C PRO A 205 7.85 -3.32 -17.20
N LEU A 206 7.60 -4.51 -16.66
CA LEU A 206 7.84 -4.85 -15.26
C LEU A 206 8.94 -5.91 -15.21
N ASP A 207 10.11 -5.50 -14.75
CA ASP A 207 11.31 -6.33 -14.71
C ASP A 207 11.24 -7.38 -13.58
N PRO A 208 11.92 -8.53 -13.70
CA PRO A 208 11.89 -9.61 -12.72
C PRO A 208 12.89 -9.40 -11.57
N ASP A 209 12.97 -8.17 -11.06
CA ASP A 209 13.95 -7.79 -10.05
C ASP A 209 13.57 -8.23 -8.62
N HIS A 210 12.31 -8.64 -8.43
CA HIS A 210 11.78 -9.08 -7.15
C HIS A 210 11.03 -10.42 -7.27
N GLU A 211 11.11 -11.23 -6.21
CA GLU A 211 10.48 -12.55 -6.15
C GLU A 211 8.96 -12.45 -6.35
N GLU A 212 8.29 -11.60 -5.57
CA GLU A 212 6.85 -11.38 -5.68
C GLU A 212 6.55 -10.00 -6.24
N ARG A 213 5.71 -9.94 -7.27
CA ARG A 213 5.38 -8.71 -8.00
C ARG A 213 3.90 -8.66 -8.32
N ALA A 214 3.34 -7.46 -8.27
CA ALA A 214 1.98 -7.18 -8.67
C ALA A 214 1.85 -5.80 -9.31
N ILE A 215 0.76 -5.62 -10.04
CA ILE A 215 0.30 -4.35 -10.58
C ILE A 215 -1.10 -4.08 -10.05
N TYR A 216 -1.28 -2.94 -9.40
CA TYR A 216 -2.59 -2.43 -9.09
C TYR A 216 -3.02 -1.41 -10.15
N LEU A 217 -4.02 -1.75 -10.97
CA LEU A 217 -4.64 -0.81 -11.89
C LEU A 217 -5.54 0.12 -11.07
N VAL A 218 -5.20 1.41 -10.99
CA VAL A 218 -6.02 2.42 -10.30
C VAL A 218 -7.19 2.83 -11.19
N ASP A 219 -6.89 3.12 -12.46
CA ASP A 219 -7.83 3.43 -13.53
C ASP A 219 -7.22 3.09 -14.89
N GLY A 220 -8.06 2.86 -15.90
CA GLY A 220 -7.66 2.50 -17.26
C GLY A 220 -7.77 1.00 -17.56
N GLU A 221 -7.14 0.58 -18.65
CA GLU A 221 -7.23 -0.78 -19.18
C GLU A 221 -5.91 -1.19 -19.81
N VAL A 222 -5.48 -2.42 -19.52
CA VAL A 222 -4.23 -3.00 -20.04
C VAL A 222 -4.46 -4.36 -20.66
N GLU A 223 -3.54 -4.75 -21.52
CA GLU A 223 -3.38 -6.07 -22.12
C GLU A 223 -2.05 -6.68 -21.66
N ILE A 224 -2.10 -7.89 -21.10
CA ILE A 224 -0.94 -8.66 -20.65
C ILE A 224 -1.09 -10.07 -21.20
N ALA A 225 -0.08 -10.57 -21.92
CA ALA A 225 -0.10 -11.91 -22.53
C ALA A 225 -1.36 -12.19 -23.40
N GLY A 226 -1.97 -11.15 -23.98
CA GLY A 226 -3.19 -11.23 -24.78
C GLY A 226 -4.50 -11.07 -24.01
N ASP A 227 -4.46 -11.10 -22.67
CA ASP A 227 -5.63 -10.91 -21.81
C ASP A 227 -5.84 -9.46 -21.40
N ARG A 228 -7.10 -9.03 -21.36
CA ARG A 228 -7.49 -7.65 -21.04
C ARG A 228 -7.95 -7.48 -19.60
N HIS A 229 -7.55 -6.37 -18.99
CA HIS A 229 -7.78 -6.07 -17.59
C HIS A 229 -8.12 -4.58 -17.39
N GLU A 230 -9.32 -4.30 -16.89
CA GLU A 230 -9.79 -2.94 -16.57
C GLU A 230 -9.76 -2.66 -15.07
N GLY A 231 -9.25 -1.50 -14.67
CA GLY A 231 -9.21 -1.07 -13.27
C GLY A 231 -10.60 -0.82 -12.64
N PRO A 232 -10.71 -0.82 -11.30
CA PRO A 232 -9.65 -1.10 -10.35
C PRO A 232 -9.44 -2.61 -10.12
N ARG A 233 -8.20 -3.09 -10.16
CA ARG A 233 -7.84 -4.47 -9.78
C ARG A 233 -6.37 -4.68 -9.47
N LEU A 234 -6.07 -5.68 -8.65
CA LEU A 234 -4.71 -6.16 -8.38
C LEU A 234 -4.41 -7.38 -9.26
N LEU A 235 -3.33 -7.32 -10.02
CA LEU A 235 -2.81 -8.36 -10.89
C LEU A 235 -1.51 -8.89 -10.27
N ILE A 236 -1.49 -10.15 -9.84
CA ILE A 236 -0.33 -10.76 -9.19
C ILE A 236 0.33 -11.69 -10.18
N PHE A 237 1.63 -11.52 -10.39
CA PHE A 237 2.40 -12.23 -11.40
C PHE A 237 3.07 -13.46 -10.83
N ARG A 238 3.29 -14.44 -11.70
CA ARG A 238 4.24 -15.51 -11.40
C ARG A 238 5.67 -14.96 -11.35
N PRO A 239 6.56 -15.57 -10.55
CA PRO A 239 7.97 -15.16 -10.50
C PRO A 239 8.68 -15.45 -11.82
N GLY A 240 9.84 -14.79 -12.03
CA GLY A 240 10.80 -15.15 -13.09
C GLY A 240 10.75 -14.28 -14.33
N ASP A 241 9.60 -14.17 -15.00
CA ASP A 241 9.57 -13.53 -16.32
C ASP A 241 9.36 -12.01 -16.28
N ARG A 242 10.01 -11.33 -17.22
CA ARG A 242 9.72 -9.92 -17.52
C ARG A 242 8.30 -9.80 -18.09
N ILE A 243 7.51 -8.90 -17.55
CA ILE A 243 6.13 -8.68 -18.01
C ILE A 243 6.07 -7.43 -18.88
N THR A 244 5.41 -7.52 -20.03
CA THR A 244 5.07 -6.35 -20.85
C THR A 244 3.61 -6.00 -20.62
N VAL A 245 3.37 -4.78 -20.12
CA VAL A 245 2.03 -4.26 -19.86
C VAL A 245 1.68 -3.28 -20.98
N LYS A 246 0.74 -3.64 -21.84
CA LYS A 246 0.30 -2.78 -22.93
C LYS A 246 -0.95 -2.03 -22.53
N THR A 247 -0.91 -0.72 -22.47
CA THR A 247 -2.10 0.09 -22.17
C THR A 247 -3.04 0.16 -23.37
N LEU A 248 -4.32 -0.08 -23.14
CA LEU A 248 -5.39 0.07 -24.14
C LEU A 248 -6.12 1.42 -24.02
N ARG A 249 -6.05 2.03 -22.83
CA ARG A 249 -6.54 3.37 -22.51
C ARG A 249 -5.45 4.13 -21.73
N PRO A 250 -5.54 5.48 -21.62
CA PRO A 250 -4.75 6.19 -20.61
C PRO A 250 -4.93 5.51 -19.25
N THR A 251 -3.83 5.11 -18.62
CA THR A 251 -3.86 4.21 -17.47
C THR A 251 -2.96 4.76 -16.37
N ARG A 252 -3.47 4.72 -15.13
CA ARG A 252 -2.68 4.92 -13.92
C ARG A 252 -2.62 3.59 -13.18
N MET A 253 -1.41 3.15 -12.86
CA MET A 253 -1.18 1.89 -12.20
C MET A 253 -0.05 2.00 -11.18
N MET A 254 -0.08 1.15 -10.17
CA MET A 254 1.01 0.99 -9.21
C MET A 254 1.72 -0.32 -9.47
N PHE A 255 3.03 -0.27 -9.59
CA PHE A 255 3.87 -1.45 -9.53
C PHE A 255 4.29 -1.63 -8.08
N LEU A 256 4.12 -2.83 -7.54
CA LEU A 256 4.43 -3.15 -6.15
C LEU A 256 4.92 -4.58 -5.99
N GLY A 257 5.66 -4.82 -4.92
CA GLY A 257 6.13 -6.14 -4.55
C GLY A 257 7.43 -6.06 -3.78
N GLY A 258 8.14 -7.17 -3.71
CA GLY A 258 9.37 -7.27 -2.95
C GLY A 258 9.74 -8.72 -2.69
N ASP A 259 10.72 -8.88 -1.80
CA ASP A 259 11.16 -10.21 -1.40
C ASP A 259 10.11 -10.84 -0.48
N ALA A 260 9.94 -12.16 -0.59
CA ALA A 260 9.09 -12.89 0.34
C ALA A 260 9.67 -12.82 1.75
N LEU A 261 8.81 -12.59 2.75
CA LEU A 261 9.22 -12.68 4.16
C LEU A 261 9.58 -14.12 4.53
N GLU A 262 10.37 -14.27 5.59
CA GLU A 262 10.86 -15.56 6.08
C GLU A 262 9.76 -16.53 6.56
N GLY A 263 8.53 -16.04 6.73
CA GLY A 263 7.39 -16.85 7.13
C GLY A 263 6.07 -16.08 7.11
N PRO A 264 4.96 -16.75 7.47
CA PRO A 264 3.65 -16.13 7.49
C PRO A 264 3.56 -15.01 8.53
N ARG A 265 2.55 -14.16 8.37
CA ARG A 265 2.18 -13.13 9.34
C ARG A 265 0.75 -13.29 9.78
N HIS A 266 0.53 -13.20 11.08
CA HIS A 266 -0.79 -13.04 11.64
C HIS A 266 -1.21 -11.59 11.49
N ILE A 267 -2.40 -11.37 10.92
CA ILE A 267 -3.04 -10.07 10.86
C ILE A 267 -4.35 -10.14 11.61
N TRP A 268 -4.54 -9.23 12.56
CA TRP A 268 -5.80 -9.06 13.26
C TRP A 268 -6.02 -7.57 13.49
N TRP A 269 -7.15 -7.04 13.00
CA TRP A 269 -7.42 -5.59 13.01
C TRP A 269 -6.24 -4.79 12.42
N ASN A 270 -5.55 -4.01 13.24
CA ASN A 270 -4.38 -3.18 12.88
C ASN A 270 -3.05 -3.76 13.36
N PHE A 271 -3.04 -5.02 13.80
CA PHE A 271 -1.86 -5.68 14.35
C PHE A 271 -1.35 -6.74 13.39
N VAL A 272 -0.06 -6.66 13.09
CA VAL A 272 0.66 -7.64 12.29
C VAL A 272 1.83 -8.16 13.11
N SER A 273 1.99 -9.49 13.18
CA SER A 273 3.17 -10.10 13.81
C SER A 273 3.33 -11.55 13.37
N SER A 274 4.57 -12.04 13.44
CA SER A 274 4.92 -13.45 13.39
C SER A 274 4.35 -14.28 14.57
N SER A 275 4.00 -13.64 15.71
CA SER A 275 3.46 -14.28 16.92
C SER A 275 2.00 -13.90 17.20
N LYS A 276 1.16 -14.89 17.46
CA LYS A 276 -0.24 -14.66 17.90
C LYS A 276 -0.30 -14.11 19.32
N GLU A 277 0.59 -14.57 20.19
CA GLU A 277 0.70 -14.12 21.58
C GLU A 277 1.01 -12.62 21.63
N ARG A 278 1.85 -12.15 20.72
CA ARG A 278 2.17 -10.73 20.58
C ARG A 278 0.95 -9.88 20.18
N ILE A 279 0.10 -10.40 19.30
CA ILE A 279 -1.18 -9.76 18.94
C ILE A 279 -2.12 -9.71 20.15
N GLU A 280 -2.24 -10.79 20.92
CA GLU A 280 -3.07 -10.79 22.13
C GLU A 280 -2.56 -9.79 23.18
N GLN A 281 -1.24 -9.66 23.33
CA GLN A 281 -0.65 -8.64 24.20
C GLN A 281 -1.00 -7.23 23.71
N ALA A 282 -0.87 -6.95 22.40
CA ALA A 282 -1.22 -5.64 21.82
C ALA A 282 -2.69 -5.27 22.00
N LYS A 283 -3.60 -6.25 21.91
CA LYS A 283 -5.02 -6.07 22.22
C LYS A 283 -5.23 -5.61 23.66
N GLN A 284 -4.58 -6.27 24.62
CA GLN A 284 -4.67 -5.88 26.03
C GLN A 284 -4.05 -4.50 26.27
N ASP A 285 -2.92 -4.22 25.63
CA ASP A 285 -2.23 -2.93 25.72
C ASP A 285 -3.13 -1.80 25.23
N TRP A 286 -3.79 -1.97 24.09
CA TRP A 286 -4.73 -0.98 23.57
C TRP A 286 -5.95 -0.81 24.49
N LYS A 287 -6.57 -1.93 24.91
CA LYS A 287 -7.75 -1.93 25.79
C LYS A 287 -7.49 -1.26 27.14
N THR A 288 -6.26 -1.34 27.65
CA THR A 288 -5.86 -0.79 28.95
C THR A 288 -5.11 0.55 28.85
N GLY A 289 -4.98 1.13 27.66
CA GLY A 289 -4.36 2.44 27.44
C GLY A 289 -2.85 2.45 27.62
N ARG A 290 -2.15 1.34 27.36
CA ARG A 290 -0.68 1.23 27.43
C ARG A 290 0.05 1.71 26.18
N PHE A 291 -0.65 1.93 25.06
CA PHE A 291 -0.07 2.65 23.92
C PHE A 291 0.12 4.12 24.27
N ALA A 292 1.19 4.73 23.75
CA ALA A 292 1.36 6.16 23.83
C ALA A 292 0.17 6.88 23.15
N GLN A 293 -0.31 7.95 23.78
CA GLN A 293 -1.41 8.74 23.24
C GLN A 293 -0.93 9.65 22.12
N VAL A 294 -1.80 9.92 21.15
CA VAL A 294 -1.54 10.93 20.12
C VAL A 294 -1.73 12.32 20.76
N PRO A 295 -0.71 13.19 20.78
CA PRO A 295 -0.84 14.51 21.38
C PRO A 295 -2.00 15.31 20.78
N HIS A 296 -2.76 16.00 21.63
CA HIS A 296 -3.91 16.84 21.26
C HIS A 296 -5.11 16.08 20.64
N GLU A 297 -5.12 14.75 20.68
CA GLU A 297 -6.28 13.94 20.33
C GLU A 297 -6.91 13.34 21.60
N HIS A 298 -8.23 13.44 21.73
CA HIS A 298 -8.96 13.00 22.93
C HIS A 298 -9.87 11.79 22.69
N GLU A 299 -10.06 11.42 21.43
CA GLU A 299 -10.87 10.28 21.00
C GLU A 299 -9.96 9.14 20.56
N PHE A 300 -10.50 7.93 20.46
CA PHE A 300 -9.79 6.79 19.88
C PHE A 300 -10.78 5.75 19.32
N ILE A 301 -10.30 4.88 18.43
CA ILE A 301 -11.09 3.75 17.94
C ILE A 301 -10.98 2.62 18.97
N PRO A 302 -12.09 2.19 19.61
CA PRO A 302 -12.04 1.08 20.55
C PRO A 302 -11.64 -0.21 19.84
N LEU A 303 -11.03 -1.12 20.58
CA LEU A 303 -10.77 -2.47 20.10
C LEU A 303 -12.09 -3.10 19.61
N PRO A 304 -12.16 -3.68 18.41
CA PRO A 304 -13.36 -4.40 17.97
C PRO A 304 -13.62 -5.63 18.86
N GLU A 305 -14.91 -5.98 19.01
CA GLU A 305 -15.36 -7.19 19.71
C GLU A 305 -14.98 -8.49 18.99
#